data_AF-A0A927TJ48-F1
#
_entry.id   AF-A0A927TJ48-F1
#
_cell.length_a   1.000
_cell.length_b   1.000
_cell.length_c   1.000
_cell.angle_alpha   90.00
_cell.angle_beta   90.00
_cell.angle_gamma   90.00
#
_symmetry.space_group_name_H-M   'P 1'
#
loop_
_entity.id
_entity.type
_entity.pdbx_description
1 polymer ?
#
loop_
_entity_poly.entity_id
_entity_poly.type
_entity_poly.pdbx_seq_one_letter_code
_entity_poly.pdbx_strand_id
1 'polypeptide(L)'
;MCLRKWPGNKSYGRKKKNLALEILLFSVLLGIVVFLLRFQGIREKVAERDAGLEAEYSTLVTKLTLYLGAGVSIKRAWLSTAAGQWSGKHSYVREEMRLICRELESGVYEDQCYEAFGWRCGRQEYIKLGALLSQNLKKGNSALLQCLRQEAKLAQEQQKHIVRRKGEEASAKLLGPMILLLGMILIVIMVPAFQNIG
;
A
#
# COMPACT_ATOMS: atom_id res chain seq x y z
N MET A 1 -30.28 29.23 -71.18
CA MET A 1 -29.12 28.30 -71.28
C MET A 1 -27.90 29.08 -70.81
N CYS A 2 -27.03 28.67 -69.88
CA CYS A 2 -26.92 27.47 -69.07
C CYS A 2 -26.16 27.87 -67.79
N LEU A 3 -26.64 27.38 -66.65
CA LEU A 3 -26.01 27.48 -65.33
C LEU A 3 -24.62 26.80 -65.36
N ARG A 4 -23.54 27.54 -65.15
CA ARG A 4 -22.23 26.94 -64.81
C ARG A 4 -22.21 26.54 -63.35
N LYS A 5 -22.57 25.29 -63.12
CA LYS A 5 -22.46 24.58 -61.84
C LYS A 5 -20.97 24.43 -61.49
N TRP A 6 -20.53 25.09 -60.43
CA TRP A 6 -19.20 24.91 -59.83
C TRP A 6 -19.08 23.50 -59.22
N PRO A 7 -18.11 22.66 -59.63
CA PRO A 7 -17.81 21.41 -58.94
C PRO A 7 -16.59 21.62 -58.04
N GLY A 8 -16.72 21.24 -56.76
CA GLY A 8 -15.53 20.95 -55.95
C GLY A 8 -15.34 21.87 -54.75
N ASN A 9 -16.15 21.64 -53.71
CA ASN A 9 -15.66 21.86 -52.35
C ASN A 9 -16.20 20.80 -51.38
N LYS A 10 -16.03 19.52 -51.70
CA LYS A 10 -16.34 18.41 -50.77
C LYS A 10 -15.10 17.81 -50.11
N SER A 11 -13.90 18.14 -50.62
CA SER A 11 -12.63 17.57 -50.10
C SER A 11 -12.14 18.29 -48.83
N TYR A 12 -12.38 19.60 -48.70
CA TYR A 12 -11.98 20.38 -47.51
C TYR A 12 -12.78 20.02 -46.24
N GLY A 13 -14.07 19.70 -46.38
CA GLY A 13 -14.93 19.33 -45.25
C GLY A 13 -14.62 17.94 -44.66
N ARG A 14 -14.17 16.99 -45.48
CA ARG A 14 -13.77 15.65 -45.03
C ARG A 14 -12.43 15.68 -44.29
N LYS A 15 -11.46 16.47 -44.79
CA LYS A 15 -10.15 16.66 -44.13
C LYS A 15 -10.25 17.37 -42.77
N LYS A 16 -11.09 18.41 -42.63
CA LYS A 16 -11.29 19.10 -41.35
C LYS A 16 -11.93 18.22 -40.26
N LYS A 17 -12.84 17.31 -40.63
CA LYS A 17 -13.49 16.40 -39.67
C LYS A 17 -12.52 15.35 -39.11
N ASN A 18 -11.65 14.79 -39.96
CA ASN A 18 -10.64 13.82 -39.52
C ASN A 18 -9.60 14.48 -38.61
N LEU A 19 -9.13 15.68 -38.96
CA LEU A 19 -8.20 16.43 -38.12
C LEU A 19 -8.78 16.76 -36.74
N ALA A 20 -10.06 17.15 -36.68
CA ALA A 20 -10.73 17.41 -35.41
C ALA A 20 -10.91 16.15 -34.57
N LEU A 21 -11.23 15.01 -35.21
CA LEU A 21 -11.40 13.72 -34.54
C LEU A 21 -10.06 13.18 -34.00
N GLU A 22 -8.97 13.38 -34.74
CA GLU A 22 -7.62 13.02 -34.31
C GLU A 22 -7.16 13.83 -33.11
N ILE A 23 -7.37 15.16 -33.12
CA ILE A 23 -7.02 16.02 -31.97
C ILE A 23 -7.84 15.60 -30.73
N LEU A 24 -9.11 15.24 -30.91
CA LEU A 24 -9.96 14.76 -29.82
C LEU A 24 -9.45 13.42 -29.26
N LEU A 25 -9.12 12.46 -30.12
CA LEU A 25 -8.55 11.17 -29.72
C LEU A 25 -7.22 11.32 -28.99
N PHE A 26 -6.30 12.15 -29.49
CA PHE A 26 -5.02 12.42 -28.82
C PHE A 26 -5.20 13.08 -27.46
N SER A 27 -6.16 14.00 -27.31
CA SER A 27 -6.43 14.67 -26.03
C SER A 27 -6.97 13.69 -24.97
N VAL A 28 -7.85 12.78 -25.35
CA VAL A 28 -8.40 11.74 -24.47
C VAL A 28 -7.31 10.73 -24.09
N LEU A 29 -6.49 10.33 -25.05
CA LEU A 29 -5.40 9.37 -24.85
C LEU A 29 -4.33 9.94 -23.92
N LEU A 30 -3.97 11.23 -24.08
CA LEU A 30 -3.06 11.93 -23.17
C LEU A 30 -3.65 12.02 -21.75
N GLY A 31 -4.94 12.32 -21.62
CA GLY A 31 -5.64 12.36 -20.33
C GLY A 31 -5.61 11.01 -19.60
N ILE A 32 -5.86 9.91 -20.32
CA ILE A 32 -5.79 8.54 -19.77
C ILE A 32 -4.38 8.23 -19.29
N VAL A 33 -3.35 8.58 -20.07
CA VAL A 33 -1.94 8.37 -19.68
C VAL A 33 -1.58 9.13 -18.40
N VAL A 34 -1.92 10.41 -18.32
CA VAL A 34 -1.65 11.22 -17.12
C VAL A 34 -2.39 10.66 -15.91
N PHE A 35 -3.64 10.23 -16.07
CA PHE A 35 -4.41 9.60 -15.00
C PHE A 35 -3.78 8.29 -14.51
N LEU A 36 -3.35 7.41 -15.43
CA LEU A 36 -2.71 6.14 -15.09
C LEU A 36 -1.36 6.33 -14.40
N LEU A 37 -0.53 7.27 -14.86
CA LEU A 37 0.75 7.63 -14.21
C LEU A 37 0.52 8.14 -12.78
N ARG A 38 -0.50 8.98 -12.59
CA ARG A 38 -0.86 9.52 -11.27
C ARG A 38 -1.41 8.43 -10.34
N PHE A 39 -2.18 7.49 -10.88
CA PHE A 39 -2.72 6.35 -10.13
C PHE A 39 -1.62 5.39 -9.65
N GLN A 40 -0.56 5.17 -10.45
CA GLN A 40 0.60 4.37 -10.05
C GLN A 40 1.35 5.00 -8.87
N GLY A 41 1.58 6.32 -8.89
CA GLY A 41 2.28 7.02 -7.81
C GLY A 41 1.53 7.02 -6.47
N ILE A 42 0.19 6.96 -6.48
CA ILE A 42 -0.61 6.87 -5.24
C ILE A 42 -0.50 5.46 -4.64
N ARG A 43 -0.56 4.41 -5.48
CA ARG A 43 -0.40 3.02 -5.02
C ARG A 43 0.98 2.74 -4.45
N GLU A 44 2.01 3.38 -4.99
CA GLU A 44 3.38 3.21 -4.52
C GLU A 44 3.59 3.77 -3.11
N LYS A 45 3.07 4.96 -2.82
CA LYS A 45 3.14 5.58 -1.49
C LYS A 45 2.35 4.82 -0.42
N VAL A 46 1.21 4.24 -0.79
CA VAL A 46 0.42 3.39 0.12
C VAL A 46 1.17 2.07 0.38
N ALA A 47 1.70 1.43 -0.66
CA ALA A 47 2.48 0.20 -0.53
C ALA A 47 3.76 0.38 0.29
N GLU A 48 4.43 1.53 0.18
CA GLU A 48 5.62 1.84 0.97
C GLU A 48 5.29 2.02 2.47
N ARG A 49 4.16 2.67 2.78
CA ARG A 49 3.66 2.77 4.16
C ARG A 49 3.28 1.40 4.74
N ASP A 50 2.59 0.59 3.95
CA ASP A 50 2.14 -0.75 4.35
C ASP A 50 3.32 -1.69 4.59
N ALA A 51 4.31 -1.64 3.69
CA ALA A 51 5.54 -2.42 3.80
C ALA A 51 6.39 -2.03 5.03
N GLY A 52 6.35 -0.76 5.45
CA GLY A 52 6.96 -0.29 6.69
C GLY A 52 6.25 -0.84 7.93
N LEU A 53 4.92 -0.79 7.93
CA LEU A 53 4.09 -1.28 9.04
C LEU A 53 4.20 -2.80 9.25
N GLU A 54 4.34 -3.59 8.17
CA GLU A 54 4.56 -5.04 8.26
C GLU A 54 5.92 -5.38 8.90
N ALA A 55 6.99 -4.67 8.52
CA ALA A 55 8.32 -4.89 9.08
C ALA A 55 8.37 -4.50 10.57
N GLU A 56 7.65 -3.43 10.95
CA GLU A 56 7.52 -2.99 12.33
C GLU A 56 6.66 -3.95 13.18
N TYR A 57 5.66 -4.61 12.59
CA TYR A 57 4.81 -5.59 13.28
C TYR A 57 5.64 -6.79 13.79
N SER A 58 6.45 -7.39 12.92
CA SER A 58 7.32 -8.50 13.29
C SER A 58 8.28 -8.12 14.42
N THR A 59 8.83 -6.89 14.37
CA THR A 59 9.72 -6.36 15.42
C THR A 59 8.98 -6.17 16.74
N LEU A 60 7.75 -5.66 16.71
CA LEU A 60 6.87 -5.50 17.88
C LEU A 60 6.61 -6.85 18.56
N VAL A 61 6.08 -7.81 17.79
CA VAL A 61 5.69 -9.13 18.29
C VAL A 61 6.91 -9.89 18.84
N THR A 62 8.06 -9.83 18.16
CA THR A 62 9.30 -10.49 18.61
C THR A 62 9.77 -9.95 19.96
N LYS A 63 9.79 -8.62 20.13
CA LYS A 63 10.18 -7.98 21.40
C LYS A 63 9.22 -8.32 22.53
N LEU A 64 7.91 -8.22 22.29
CA LEU A 64 6.89 -8.59 23.28
C LEU A 64 7.05 -10.06 23.68
N THR A 65 7.20 -10.96 22.72
CA THR A 65 7.42 -12.40 22.98
C THR A 65 8.68 -12.65 23.82
N LEU A 66 9.76 -11.91 23.57
CA LEU A 66 11.00 -12.02 24.33
C LEU A 66 10.80 -11.61 25.79
N TYR A 67 10.20 -10.44 26.04
CA TYR A 67 9.94 -9.96 27.40
C TYR A 67 8.97 -10.86 28.16
N LEU A 68 7.90 -11.30 27.50
CA LEU A 68 6.91 -12.18 28.10
C LEU A 68 7.49 -13.58 28.35
N GLY A 69 8.39 -14.06 27.48
CA GLY A 69 9.16 -15.28 27.67
C GLY A 69 10.15 -15.23 28.82
N ALA A 70 10.64 -14.04 29.16
CA ALA A 70 11.44 -13.80 30.35
C ALA A 70 10.60 -13.71 31.64
N GLY A 71 9.27 -13.89 31.57
CA GLY A 71 8.37 -13.82 32.71
C GLY A 71 7.99 -12.40 33.13
N VAL A 72 8.28 -11.40 32.29
CA VAL A 72 7.87 -10.01 32.54
C VAL A 72 6.36 -9.86 32.30
N SER A 73 5.68 -9.00 33.05
CA SER A 73 4.25 -8.71 32.84
C SER A 73 4.01 -7.95 31.52
N ILE A 74 2.80 -8.07 30.96
CA ILE A 74 2.41 -7.44 29.69
C ILE A 74 2.62 -5.92 29.74
N LYS A 75 2.17 -5.26 30.80
CA LYS A 75 2.38 -3.82 31.00
C LYS A 75 3.85 -3.42 30.91
N ARG A 76 4.73 -4.15 31.60
CA ARG A 76 6.15 -3.84 31.66
C ARG A 76 6.88 -4.21 30.36
N ALA A 77 6.48 -5.29 29.71
CA ALA A 77 6.93 -5.64 28.37
C ALA A 77 6.54 -4.55 27.35
N TRP A 78 5.33 -4.02 27.45
CA TRP A 78 4.84 -2.93 26.61
C TRP A 78 5.66 -1.65 26.77
N LEU A 79 5.84 -1.19 28.02
CA LEU A 79 6.66 -0.02 28.34
C LEU A 79 8.11 -0.18 27.83
N SER A 80 8.70 -1.35 28.02
CA SER A 80 10.07 -1.64 27.57
C SER A 80 10.18 -1.62 26.04
N THR A 81 9.16 -2.16 25.36
CA THR A 81 9.09 -2.18 23.89
C THR A 81 8.87 -0.78 23.30
N ALA A 82 8.05 0.05 23.94
CA ALA A 82 7.81 1.43 23.56
C ALA A 82 9.04 2.34 23.77
N ALA A 83 9.84 2.06 24.81
CA ALA A 83 11.08 2.79 25.11
C ALA A 83 12.27 2.33 24.25
N GLY A 84 12.26 1.09 23.75
CA GLY A 84 13.35 0.52 22.96
C GLY A 84 13.61 1.20 21.61
N GLN A 85 14.68 0.79 20.94
CA GLN A 85 15.03 1.30 19.61
C GLN A 85 14.16 0.69 18.51
N TRP A 86 13.68 1.52 17.59
CA TRP A 86 12.88 1.12 16.44
C TRP A 86 13.64 1.46 15.16
N SER A 87 13.47 0.64 14.13
CA SER A 87 14.21 0.78 12.87
C SER A 87 13.82 2.02 12.05
N GLY A 88 12.71 2.69 12.40
CA GLY A 88 12.17 3.86 11.70
C GLY A 88 12.36 5.17 12.47
N LYS A 89 12.76 6.23 11.76
CA LYS A 89 12.89 7.61 12.30
C LYS A 89 11.54 8.17 12.77
N HIS A 90 10.45 7.81 12.09
CA HIS A 90 9.05 8.10 12.45
C HIS A 90 8.20 6.84 12.31
N SER A 91 8.26 5.97 13.32
CA SER A 91 7.37 4.80 13.41
C SER A 91 6.04 5.22 14.00
N TYR A 92 4.96 5.09 13.23
CA TYR A 92 3.58 5.32 13.69
C TYR A 92 3.22 4.38 14.84
N VAL A 93 3.68 3.12 14.77
CA VAL A 93 3.47 2.12 15.83
C VAL A 93 4.08 2.57 17.15
N ARG A 94 5.30 3.11 17.13
CA ARG A 94 5.96 3.63 18.34
C ARG A 94 5.20 4.81 18.95
N GLU A 95 4.62 5.68 18.13
CA GLU A 95 3.82 6.81 18.59
C GLU A 95 2.54 6.34 19.27
N GLU A 96 1.81 5.42 18.63
CA GLU A 96 0.62 4.77 19.20
C GLU A 96 0.93 4.00 20.49
N MET A 97 2.07 3.29 20.56
CA MET A 97 2.50 2.62 21.78
C MET A 97 2.79 3.60 22.92
N ARG A 98 3.37 4.77 22.62
CA ARG A 98 3.62 5.82 23.62
C ARG A 98 2.33 6.46 24.10
N LEU A 99 1.34 6.63 23.22
CA LEU A 99 -0.01 7.07 23.61
C LEU A 99 -0.62 6.09 24.62
N ILE A 100 -0.55 4.79 24.33
CA ILE A 100 -0.99 3.75 25.26
C ILE A 100 -0.27 3.85 26.60
N CYS A 101 1.05 4.05 26.61
CA CYS A 101 1.79 4.20 27.87
C CYS A 101 1.24 5.35 28.73
N ARG A 102 0.86 6.48 28.11
CA ARG A 102 0.23 7.61 28.81
C ARG A 102 -1.18 7.27 29.29
N GLU A 103 -1.98 6.58 28.48
CA GLU A 103 -3.34 6.14 28.87
C GLU A 103 -3.28 5.17 30.07
N LEU A 104 -2.26 4.31 30.12
CA LEU A 104 -1.99 3.40 31.22
C LEU A 104 -1.52 4.13 32.49
N GLU A 105 -0.75 5.21 32.35
CA GLU A 105 -0.36 6.08 33.45
C GLU A 105 -1.53 6.91 33.98
N SER A 106 -2.47 7.31 33.12
CA SER A 106 -3.68 8.02 33.51
C SER A 106 -4.77 7.13 34.12
N GLY A 107 -4.50 5.83 34.29
CA GLY A 107 -5.38 4.89 34.99
C GLY A 107 -6.47 4.26 34.13
N VAL A 108 -6.37 4.35 32.79
CA VAL A 108 -7.28 3.62 31.88
C VAL A 108 -7.00 2.11 32.01
N TYR A 109 -8.06 1.31 31.93
CA TYR A 109 -7.94 -0.16 32.02
C TYR A 109 -7.05 -0.73 30.90
N GLU A 110 -6.14 -1.62 31.28
CA GLU A 110 -5.16 -2.23 30.37
C GLU A 110 -5.83 -2.98 29.19
N ASP A 111 -6.99 -3.59 29.41
CA ASP A 111 -7.72 -4.32 28.36
C ASP A 111 -8.25 -3.39 27.27
N GLN A 112 -8.86 -2.26 27.66
CA GLN A 112 -9.36 -1.25 26.73
C GLN A 112 -8.23 -0.58 25.94
N CYS A 113 -7.09 -0.30 26.60
CA CYS A 113 -5.92 0.26 25.93
C CYS A 113 -5.42 -0.67 24.80
N TYR A 114 -5.20 -1.95 25.09
CA TYR A 114 -4.67 -2.88 24.08
C TYR A 114 -5.63 -3.11 22.91
N GLU A 115 -6.94 -3.11 23.16
CA GLU A 115 -7.95 -3.22 22.10
C GLU A 115 -7.99 -1.95 21.24
N ALA A 116 -7.98 -0.76 21.88
CA ALA A 116 -7.93 0.52 21.19
C ALA A 116 -6.67 0.67 20.31
N PHE A 117 -5.51 0.21 20.78
CA PHE A 117 -4.28 0.17 19.99
C PHE A 117 -4.45 -0.59 18.68
N GLY A 118 -5.04 -1.79 18.73
CA GLY A 118 -5.26 -2.62 17.55
C GLY A 118 -6.13 -1.90 16.51
N TRP A 119 -7.20 -1.25 16.97
CA TRP A 119 -8.09 -0.45 16.11
C TRP A 119 -7.41 0.80 15.55
N ARG A 120 -6.60 1.54 16.34
CA ARG A 120 -5.86 2.74 15.90
C ARG A 120 -4.78 2.43 14.86
N CYS A 121 -4.20 1.23 14.90
CA CYS A 121 -3.26 0.76 13.88
C CYS A 121 -3.94 0.38 12.54
N GLY A 122 -5.25 0.12 12.53
CA GLY A 122 -6.06 -0.05 11.31
C GLY A 122 -5.74 -1.29 10.47
N ARG A 123 -4.95 -2.23 10.99
CA ARG A 123 -4.47 -3.44 10.31
C ARG A 123 -4.93 -4.68 11.06
N GLN A 124 -5.33 -5.72 10.32
CA GLN A 124 -5.97 -6.91 10.90
C GLN A 124 -5.02 -7.67 11.85
N GLU A 125 -3.73 -7.63 11.59
CA GLU A 125 -2.67 -8.22 12.41
C GLU A 125 -2.60 -7.53 13.78
N TYR A 126 -2.64 -6.19 13.80
CA TYR A 126 -2.60 -5.40 15.03
C TYR A 126 -3.89 -5.53 15.85
N ILE A 127 -5.06 -5.63 15.19
CA ILE A 127 -6.35 -5.89 15.84
C ILE A 127 -6.32 -7.25 16.56
N LYS A 128 -5.81 -8.29 15.90
CA LYS A 128 -5.64 -9.62 16.52
C LYS A 128 -4.69 -9.56 17.71
N LEU A 129 -3.54 -8.90 17.57
CA LEU A 129 -2.58 -8.73 18.67
C LEU A 129 -3.20 -8.02 19.88
N GLY A 130 -3.92 -6.91 19.66
CA GLY A 130 -4.61 -6.16 20.71
C GLY A 130 -5.64 -7.01 21.45
N ALA A 131 -6.45 -7.78 20.71
CA ALA A 131 -7.42 -8.72 21.27
C ALA A 131 -6.74 -9.87 22.06
N LEU A 132 -5.60 -10.38 21.60
CA LEU A 132 -4.84 -11.42 22.30
C LEU A 132 -4.29 -10.89 23.63
N LEU A 133 -3.77 -9.66 23.65
CA LEU A 133 -3.26 -9.01 24.86
C LEU A 133 -4.40 -8.73 25.86
N SER A 134 -5.53 -8.19 25.40
CA SER A 134 -6.68 -7.88 26.25
C SER A 134 -7.32 -9.13 26.87
N GLN A 135 -7.40 -10.22 26.12
CA GLN A 135 -7.90 -11.51 26.62
C GLN A 135 -6.96 -12.14 27.65
N ASN A 136 -5.65 -11.89 27.56
CA ASN A 136 -4.68 -12.52 28.44
C ASN A 136 -4.56 -11.88 29.81
N LEU A 137 -4.92 -10.61 29.95
CA LEU A 137 -5.17 -10.01 31.26
C LEU A 137 -6.18 -10.81 32.09
N LYS A 138 -7.12 -11.51 31.42
CA LYS A 138 -8.20 -12.27 32.07
C LYS A 138 -7.88 -13.76 32.25
N LYS A 139 -6.97 -14.33 31.45
CA LYS A 139 -6.77 -15.80 31.34
C LYS A 139 -5.34 -16.32 31.62
N GLY A 140 -4.32 -15.46 31.74
CA GLY A 140 -2.96 -15.83 32.15
C GLY A 140 -1.95 -16.11 31.01
N ASN A 141 -0.66 -15.87 31.29
CA ASN A 141 0.42 -15.64 30.30
C ASN A 141 0.86 -16.86 29.46
N SER A 142 0.58 -18.10 29.88
CA SER A 142 1.10 -19.31 29.21
C SER A 142 0.49 -19.55 27.82
N ALA A 143 -0.82 -19.32 27.67
CA ALA A 143 -1.51 -19.44 26.38
C ALA A 143 -1.12 -18.31 25.42
N LEU A 144 -0.99 -17.08 25.93
CA LEU A 144 -0.49 -15.94 25.15
C LEU A 144 0.85 -16.25 24.50
N LEU A 145 1.76 -16.81 25.30
CA LEU A 145 3.14 -17.00 24.87
C LEU A 145 3.24 -18.00 23.73
N GLN A 146 2.39 -19.02 23.73
CA GLN A 146 2.31 -19.97 22.63
C GLN A 146 1.73 -19.32 21.36
N CYS A 147 0.66 -18.52 21.49
CA CYS A 147 0.10 -17.76 20.38
C CYS A 147 1.09 -16.73 19.81
N LEU A 148 1.75 -15.94 20.66
CA LEU A 148 2.74 -14.95 20.22
C LEU A 148 3.98 -15.60 19.60
N ARG A 149 4.45 -16.75 20.11
CA ARG A 149 5.56 -17.49 19.47
C ARG A 149 5.15 -18.00 18.09
N GLN A 150 3.92 -18.45 17.93
CA GLN A 150 3.39 -18.88 16.64
C GLN A 150 3.25 -17.69 15.69
N GLU A 151 2.67 -16.57 16.14
CA GLU A 151 2.58 -15.34 15.35
C GLU A 151 3.94 -14.74 15.02
N ALA A 152 4.90 -14.73 15.95
CA ALA A 152 6.26 -14.25 15.72
C ALA A 152 6.97 -15.06 14.64
N LYS A 153 6.83 -16.39 14.68
CA LYS A 153 7.39 -17.29 13.66
C LYS A 153 6.75 -17.03 12.30
N LEU A 154 5.42 -16.93 12.24
CA LEU A 154 4.68 -16.63 11.02
C LEU A 154 5.07 -15.26 10.46
N ALA A 155 5.17 -14.23 11.31
CA ALA A 155 5.58 -12.89 10.91
C ALA A 155 7.03 -12.85 10.41
N GLN A 156 7.97 -13.56 11.05
CA GLN A 156 9.35 -13.67 10.58
C GLN A 156 9.46 -14.45 9.26
N GLU A 157 8.72 -15.54 9.08
CA GLU A 157 8.70 -16.31 7.84
C GLU A 157 8.12 -15.47 6.70
N GLN A 158 6.98 -14.80 6.93
CA GLN A 158 6.41 -13.87 5.97
C GLN A 158 7.39 -12.77 5.61
N GLN A 159 8.11 -12.21 6.58
CA GLN A 159 9.12 -11.17 6.30
C GLN A 159 10.27 -11.70 5.44
N LYS A 160 10.72 -12.95 5.63
CA LYS A 160 11.71 -13.60 4.74
C LYS A 160 11.18 -13.77 3.32
N HIS A 161 9.90 -14.13 3.17
CA HIS A 161 9.24 -14.21 1.88
C HIS A 161 9.03 -12.84 1.23
N ILE A 162 8.71 -11.81 2.01
CA ILE A 162 8.53 -10.42 1.54
C ILE A 162 9.87 -9.82 1.10
N VAL A 163 10.97 -10.05 1.81
CA VAL A 163 12.31 -9.60 1.36
C VAL A 163 12.69 -10.23 0.02
N ARG A 164 12.37 -11.52 -0.18
CA ARG A 164 12.60 -12.22 -1.44
C ARG A 164 11.67 -11.72 -2.55
N ARG A 165 10.37 -11.57 -2.27
CA ARG A 165 9.37 -11.06 -3.22
C ARG A 165 9.59 -9.60 -3.57
N LYS A 166 10.11 -8.76 -2.66
CA LYS A 166 10.52 -7.38 -2.97
C LYS A 166 11.63 -7.33 -4.02
N GLY A 167 12.47 -8.36 -4.14
CA GLY A 167 13.43 -8.50 -5.25
C GLY A 167 12.76 -8.80 -6.60
N GLU A 168 11.71 -9.62 -6.59
CA GLU A 168 10.94 -9.99 -7.79
C GLU A 168 9.98 -8.86 -8.22
N GLU A 169 9.30 -8.23 -7.27
CA GLU A 169 8.36 -7.12 -7.50
C GLU A 169 9.06 -5.81 -7.85
N ALA A 170 10.28 -5.55 -7.36
CA ALA A 170 11.10 -4.42 -7.82
C ALA A 170 11.44 -4.56 -9.32
N SER A 171 11.69 -5.80 -9.78
CA SER A 171 11.94 -6.08 -11.19
C SER A 171 10.66 -5.93 -12.02
N ALA A 172 9.49 -6.36 -11.51
CA ALA A 172 8.21 -6.26 -12.23
C ALA A 172 7.59 -4.85 -12.23
N LYS A 173 7.76 -4.05 -11.15
CA LYS A 173 7.32 -2.64 -11.10
C LYS A 173 8.07 -1.75 -12.09
N LEU A 174 9.31 -2.11 -12.46
CA LEU A 174 10.07 -1.44 -13.52
C LEU A 174 9.60 -1.86 -14.93
N LEU A 175 9.08 -3.08 -15.09
CA LEU A 175 8.58 -3.60 -16.38
C LEU A 175 7.18 -3.09 -16.77
N GLY A 176 6.32 -2.81 -15.78
CA GLY A 176 4.99 -2.23 -16.00
C GLY A 176 4.96 -0.95 -16.86
N PRO A 177 5.73 0.10 -16.53
CA PRO A 177 5.78 1.33 -17.34
C PRO A 177 6.36 1.10 -18.74
N MET A 178 7.29 0.15 -18.92
CA MET A 178 7.81 -0.19 -20.26
C MET A 178 6.75 -0.85 -21.15
N ILE A 179 5.96 -1.79 -20.64
CA ILE A 179 4.91 -2.48 -21.41
C ILE A 179 3.78 -1.52 -21.79
N LEU A 180 3.40 -0.61 -20.89
CA LEU A 180 2.38 0.42 -21.14
C LEU A 180 2.84 1.45 -22.19
N LEU A 181 4.08 1.94 -22.10
CA LEU A 181 4.66 2.83 -23.11
C LEU A 181 4.76 2.14 -24.47
N LEU A 182 5.18 0.87 -24.50
CA LEU A 182 5.26 0.08 -25.73
C LEU A 182 3.87 -0.07 -26.39
N GLY A 183 2.84 -0.42 -25.61
CA GLY A 183 1.47 -0.52 -26.11
C GLY A 183 0.92 0.81 -26.65
N MET A 184 1.25 1.93 -26.01
CA MET A 184 0.87 3.27 -26.47
C MET A 184 1.52 3.61 -27.82
N ILE A 185 2.82 3.33 -27.99
CA ILE A 185 3.53 3.57 -29.26
C ILE A 185 2.91 2.74 -30.39
N LEU A 186 2.55 1.48 -30.12
CA LEU A 186 1.87 0.62 -31.09
C LEU A 186 0.55 1.24 -31.56
N ILE A 187 -0.28 1.78 -30.66
CA ILE A 187 -1.54 2.44 -31.01
C ILE A 187 -1.29 3.69 -31.87
N VAL A 188 -0.31 4.53 -31.52
CA VAL A 188 0.03 5.75 -32.28
C VAL A 188 0.45 5.44 -33.71
N ILE A 189 1.12 4.30 -33.96
CA ILE A 189 1.53 3.89 -35.30
C ILE A 189 0.38 3.22 -36.07
N MET A 190 -0.50 2.47 -35.38
CA MET A 190 -1.62 1.77 -36.00
C MET A 190 -2.69 2.74 -36.54
N VAL A 191 -3.00 3.80 -35.79
CA VAL A 191 -4.04 4.80 -36.15
C VAL A 191 -3.81 5.43 -37.53
N PRO A 192 -2.63 5.99 -37.87
CA PRO A 192 -2.38 6.54 -39.19
C PRO A 192 -2.28 5.47 -40.28
N ALA A 193 -1.83 4.25 -39.95
CA ALA A 193 -1.75 3.14 -40.90
C ALA A 193 -3.13 2.72 -41.43
N PHE A 194 -4.14 2.65 -40.55
CA PHE A 194 -5.51 2.34 -40.97
C PHE A 194 -6.19 3.46 -41.75
N GLN A 195 -5.82 4.72 -41.49
CA GLN A 195 -6.34 5.84 -42.26
C GLN A 195 -5.69 5.97 -43.66
N ASN A 196 -4.50 5.42 -43.86
CA ASN A 196 -3.79 5.44 -45.15
C ASN A 196 -4.12 4.22 -46.04
N ILE A 197 -4.73 3.18 -45.49
CA ILE A 197 -5.10 1.94 -46.19
C ILE A 197 -6.56 2.00 -46.74
N GLY A 198 -7.32 3.06 -46.44
CA GLY A 198 -8.73 3.25 -46.85
C GLY A 198 -8.98 4.47 -47.74
#